data_AF-A0A244E4R2-F1
#
_entry.id   AF-A0A244E4R2-F1
#
_cell.length_a   1.000
_cell.length_b   1.000
_cell.length_c   1.000
_cell.angle_alpha   90.00
_cell.angle_beta   90.00
_cell.angle_gamma   90.00
#
_symmetry.space_group_name_H-M   'P 1'
#
loop_
_entity.id
_entity.type
_entity.pdbx_description
1 polymer ?
#
loop_
_entity_poly.entity_id
_entity_poly.type
_entity_poly.pdbx_seq_one_letter_code
_entity_poly.pdbx_strand_id
1 'polypeptide(L)'
;MSLMATLARAKEWDRLPELEAQCATVVERLRVVSPQESLDPAQVDEARHLMQRIRADQQVVCELVKPQLAHLVATMADLQKRNELDRAYGLPR
;
A
#
# COMPACT_ATOMS: atom_id res chain seq x y z
N MET A 1 3.01 -5.52 -15.12
CA MET A 1 2.56 -4.78 -13.91
C MET A 1 2.47 -5.76 -12.77
N SER A 2 2.91 -5.40 -11.57
CA SER A 2 2.74 -6.26 -10.39
C SER A 2 1.27 -6.48 -10.03
N LEU A 3 1.00 -7.61 -9.34
CA LEU A 3 -0.32 -7.94 -8.84
C LEU A 3 -0.83 -6.89 -7.83
N MET A 4 0.07 -6.32 -7.02
CA MET A 4 -0.21 -5.23 -6.08
C MET A 4 -0.68 -3.95 -6.79
N ALA A 5 -0.03 -3.56 -7.89
CA ALA A 5 -0.45 -2.42 -8.72
C ALA A 5 -1.81 -2.68 -9.40
N THR A 6 -2.08 -3.93 -9.78
CA THR A 6 -3.35 -4.32 -10.40
C THR A 6 -4.50 -4.27 -9.39
N LEU A 7 -4.30 -4.78 -8.18
CA LEU A 7 -5.30 -4.76 -7.10
C LEU A 7 -5.56 -3.34 -6.58
N ALA A 8 -4.52 -2.52 -6.43
CA ALA A 8 -4.68 -1.10 -6.09
C ALA A 8 -5.51 -0.36 -7.16
N ARG A 9 -5.25 -0.63 -8.44
CA ARG A 9 -6.01 -0.03 -9.54
C ARG A 9 -7.46 -0.51 -9.59
N ALA A 10 -7.72 -1.76 -9.23
CA ALA A 10 -9.05 -2.34 -9.10
C ALA A 10 -9.80 -1.90 -7.83
N LYS A 11 -9.15 -1.11 -6.95
CA LYS A 11 -9.69 -0.67 -5.65
C LYS A 11 -10.05 -1.84 -4.73
N GLU A 12 -9.41 -2.99 -4.90
CA GLU A 12 -9.57 -4.17 -4.04
C GLU A 12 -8.70 -4.02 -2.79
N TRP A 13 -9.04 -3.03 -1.95
CA TRP A 13 -8.26 -2.65 -0.76
C TRP A 13 -8.20 -3.74 0.31
N ASP A 14 -9.19 -4.64 0.36
CA ASP A 14 -9.25 -5.73 1.34
C ASP A 14 -8.16 -6.79 1.12
N ARG A 15 -7.69 -6.94 -0.12
CA ARG A 15 -6.70 -7.97 -0.50
C ARG A 15 -5.26 -7.48 -0.51
N LEU A 16 -5.05 -6.16 -0.41
CA LEU A 16 -3.73 -5.54 -0.40
C LEU A 16 -2.89 -5.88 0.85
N PRO A 17 -3.45 -5.83 2.08
CA PRO A 17 -2.70 -6.17 3.30
C PRO A 17 -2.25 -7.62 3.34
N GLU A 18 -3.09 -8.54 2.85
CA GLU A 18 -2.75 -9.97 2.79
C GLU A 18 -1.60 -10.22 1.79
N LEU A 19 -1.64 -9.56 0.64
CA LEU A 19 -0.56 -9.62 -0.34
C LEU A 19 0.74 -9.00 0.19
N GLU A 20 0.65 -7.89 0.92
CA GLU A 20 1.79 -7.25 1.57
C GLU A 20 2.44 -8.17 2.59
N ALA A 21 1.65 -8.87 3.41
CA ALA A 21 2.15 -9.86 4.38
C ALA A 21 2.86 -11.04 3.70
N GLN A 22 2.33 -11.51 2.57
CA GLN A 22 2.99 -12.55 1.77
C GLN A 22 4.34 -12.05 1.19
N CYS A 23 4.37 -10.83 0.65
CA CYS A 23 5.62 -10.22 0.17
C CYS A 23 6.64 -10.04 1.30
N ALA A 24 6.22 -9.56 2.47
CA ALA A 24 7.08 -9.39 3.64
C ALA A 24 7.68 -10.74 4.10
N THR A 25 6.88 -11.80 4.09
CA THR A 25 7.33 -13.16 4.45
C THR A 25 8.41 -13.67 3.48
N VAL A 26 8.25 -13.42 2.18
CA VAL A 26 9.27 -13.80 1.18
C VAL A 26 10.55 -13.00 1.37
N VAL A 27 10.44 -11.69 1.63
CA VAL A 27 11.60 -10.83 1.91
C VAL A 27 12.33 -11.25 3.18
N GLU A 28 11.63 -11.60 4.24
CA GLU A 28 12.26 -12.08 5.48
C GLU A 28 12.93 -13.44 5.29
N ARG A 29 12.33 -14.36 4.52
CA ARG A 29 12.99 -15.61 4.14
C ARG A 29 14.27 -15.36 3.34
N LEU A 30 14.24 -14.41 2.40
CA LEU A 30 15.42 -14.01 1.62
C LEU A 30 16.49 -13.33 2.50
N ARG A 31 16.10 -12.57 3.53
CA ARG A 31 17.04 -11.97 4.50
C ARG A 31 17.78 -13.01 5.34
N VAL A 32 17.09 -14.08 5.75
CA VAL A 32 17.67 -15.16 6.55
C VAL A 32 18.67 -15.98 5.73
N VAL A 33 18.43 -16.12 4.42
CA VAL A 33 19.41 -16.67 3.48
C VAL A 33 20.47 -15.59 3.22
N SER A 34 21.36 -15.37 4.20
CA SER A 34 22.58 -14.59 3.99
C SER A 34 23.32 -15.19 2.78
N PRO A 35 23.87 -14.38 1.84
CA PRO A 35 24.54 -14.92 0.66
C PRO A 35 25.72 -15.78 1.12
N GLN A 36 25.57 -17.10 1.01
CA GLN A 36 26.68 -18.03 1.24
C GLN A 36 27.69 -17.97 0.08
N GLU A 37 27.28 -17.42 -1.05
CA GLU A 37 28.12 -17.10 -2.21
C GLU A 37 27.95 -15.63 -2.59
N SER A 38 29.06 -15.02 -3.02
CA SER A 38 29.04 -13.69 -3.61
C SER A 38 28.28 -13.76 -4.95
N LEU A 39 27.21 -12.98 -5.06
CA LEU A 39 26.46 -12.86 -6.31
C LEU A 39 27.40 -12.34 -7.41
N ASP A 40 27.38 -12.99 -8.57
CA ASP A 40 28.09 -12.51 -9.76
C ASP A 40 27.58 -11.09 -10.13
N PRO A 41 28.41 -10.14 -10.55
CA PRO A 41 27.98 -8.82 -11.03
C PRO A 41 26.73 -8.83 -11.93
N ALA A 42 26.57 -9.82 -12.81
CA ALA A 42 25.34 -9.96 -13.62
C ALA A 42 24.07 -10.22 -12.77
N GLN A 43 24.18 -11.00 -11.70
CA GLN A 43 23.09 -11.27 -10.76
C GLN A 43 22.81 -10.06 -9.85
N VAL A 44 23.84 -9.29 -9.50
CA VAL A 44 23.70 -8.04 -8.75
C VAL A 44 22.94 -6.99 -9.56
N ASP A 45 23.24 -6.88 -10.86
CA ASP A 45 22.56 -5.94 -11.75
C ASP A 45 21.09 -6.34 -11.98
N GLU A 46 20.81 -7.64 -12.15
CA GLU A 46 19.44 -8.14 -12.25
C GLU A 46 18.65 -7.90 -10.96
N ALA A 47 19.25 -8.16 -9.80
CA ALA A 47 18.63 -7.88 -8.51
C ALA A 47 18.34 -6.38 -8.32
N ARG A 48 19.27 -5.51 -8.74
CA ARG A 48 19.09 -4.05 -8.72
C ARG A 48 17.95 -3.63 -9.64
N HIS A 49 17.86 -4.20 -10.84
CA HIS A 49 16.79 -3.93 -11.79
C HIS A 49 15.42 -4.33 -11.24
N LEU A 50 15.32 -5.53 -10.66
CA LEU A 50 14.09 -6.00 -10.02
C LEU A 50 13.67 -5.13 -8.83
N MET A 51 14.62 -4.71 -7.99
CA MET A 51 14.35 -3.78 -6.89
C MET A 51 13.84 -2.42 -7.36
N GLN A 52 14.42 -1.87 -8.43
CA GLN A 52 13.97 -0.62 -9.01
C GLN A 52 12.53 -0.73 -9.54
N ARG A 53 12.21 -1.85 -10.18
CA ARG A 53 10.84 -2.13 -10.66
C ARG A 53 9.84 -2.27 -9.52
N ILE A 54 10.19 -2.99 -8.45
CA ILE A 54 9.34 -3.13 -7.26
C ILE A 54 9.08 -1.75 -6.63
N ARG A 55 10.12 -0.92 -6.52
CA ARG A 55 9.99 0.44 -5.95
C ARG A 55 9.09 1.33 -6.81
N ALA A 56 9.25 1.29 -8.13
CA ALA A 56 8.40 2.04 -9.06
C ALA A 56 6.93 1.60 -8.95
N ASP A 57 6.68 0.29 -8.91
CA ASP A 57 5.34 -0.26 -8.74
C ASP A 57 4.73 0.13 -7.37
N GLN A 58 5.50 0.09 -6.28
CA GLN A 58 5.06 0.55 -4.96
C GLN A 58 4.75 2.05 -4.93
N GLN A 59 5.51 2.87 -5.66
CA GLN A 59 5.26 4.30 -5.74
C GLN A 59 3.93 4.58 -6.45
N VAL A 60 3.65 3.88 -7.56
CA VAL A 60 2.36 3.98 -8.27
C VAL A 60 1.19 3.58 -7.36
N VAL A 61 1.34 2.50 -6.58
CA VAL A 61 0.33 2.10 -5.58
C VAL A 61 0.13 3.22 -4.55
N CYS A 62 1.21 3.76 -3.98
CA CYS A 62 1.14 4.85 -3.00
C CYS A 62 0.44 6.10 -3.55
N GLU A 63 0.77 6.50 -4.78
CA GLU A 63 0.16 7.67 -5.44
C GLU A 63 -1.34 7.47 -5.68
N LEU A 64 -1.79 6.23 -5.92
CA LEU A 64 -3.20 5.92 -6.11
C LEU A 64 -3.98 5.81 -4.79
N VAL A 65 -3.34 5.29 -3.74
CA VAL A 65 -3.94 5.03 -2.42
C VAL A 65 -4.06 6.30 -1.57
N LYS A 66 -2.99 7.11 -1.49
CA LYS A 66 -2.93 8.33 -0.67
C LYS A 66 -4.11 9.30 -0.87
N PRO A 67 -4.50 9.67 -2.12
CA PRO A 67 -5.61 10.59 -2.31
C PRO A 67 -6.96 9.99 -1.90
N GLN A 68 -7.13 8.68 -2.03
CA GLN A 68 -8.37 8.00 -1.63
C GLN A 68 -8.53 7.95 -0.11
N LEU A 69 -7.44 7.68 0.62
CA LEU A 69 -7.41 7.80 2.09
C LEU A 69 -7.66 9.25 2.55
N ALA A 70 -7.03 10.23 1.91
CA ALA A 70 -7.24 11.64 2.24
C ALA A 70 -8.71 12.06 2.03
N HIS A 71 -9.33 11.61 0.93
CA HIS A 71 -10.74 11.88 0.66
C HIS A 71 -11.68 11.21 1.66
N LEU A 72 -11.40 9.96 2.05
CA LEU A 72 -12.18 9.26 3.06
C LEU A 72 -12.12 9.96 4.42
N VAL A 73 -10.92 10.36 4.86
CA VAL A 73 -10.73 11.11 6.12
C VAL A 73 -11.46 12.45 6.09
N ALA A 74 -11.39 13.19 4.97
CA ALA A 74 -12.11 14.44 4.82
C ALA A 74 -13.64 14.23 4.90
N THR A 75 -14.16 13.19 4.23
CA THR A 75 -15.59 12.86 4.24
C THR A 75 -16.06 12.45 5.64
N MET A 76 -15.25 11.70 6.38
CA MET A 76 -15.55 11.34 7.77
C MET A 76 -15.57 12.57 8.69
N ALA A 77 -14.63 13.50 8.53
CA ALA A 77 -14.61 14.75 9.30
C ALA A 77 -15.84 15.63 9.01
N ASP A 78 -16.27 15.70 7.75
CA ASP A 78 -17.49 16.42 7.36
C ASP A 78 -18.75 15.78 7.95
N LEU A 79 -18.84 14.45 7.95
CA LEU A 79 -19.94 13.72 8.59
C LEU A 79 -19.96 13.91 10.10
N GLN A 80 -18.80 13.90 10.75
CA GLN A 80 -18.69 14.14 12.18
C GLN A 80 -19.12 15.58 12.54
N LYS A 81 -18.70 16.57 11.76
CA LYS A 81 -19.12 17.97 11.92
C LYS A 81 -20.63 18.15 11.72
N ARG A 82 -21.24 17.45 10.76
CA ARG A 82 -22.70 17.44 10.56
C ARG A 82 -23.43 16.82 11.75
N ASN A 83 -22.92 15.71 12.29
CA ASN A 83 -23.49 15.05 13.46
C ASN A 83 -23.39 15.92 14.72
N GLU A 84 -22.26 16.62 14.91
CA GLU A 84 -22.09 17.61 15.98
C GLU A 84 -23.07 18.79 15.85
N LEU A 85 -23.31 19.28 14.63
CA LEU A 85 -24.30 20.32 14.36
C LEU A 85 -25.73 19.82 14.59
N ASP A 86 -26.09 18.62 14.12
CA ASP A 86 -27.38 17.98 14.39
C ASP A 86 -27.56 17.70 15.89
N ARG A 87 -26.49 17.48 16.66
CA ARG A 87 -26.57 17.32 18.12
C ARG A 87 -26.72 18.65 18.85
N ALA A 88 -26.05 19.70 18.39
CA ALA A 88 -26.10 21.03 18.99
C ALA A 88 -27.39 21.80 18.64
N TYR A 89 -27.93 21.55 17.45
CA TYR A 89 -29.12 22.22 16.92
C TYR A 89 -30.31 21.29 16.69
N GLY A 90 -30.17 20.00 17.02
CA GLY A 90 -31.25 19.01 16.94
C GLY A 90 -32.38 19.39 17.85
N LEU A 91 -33.48 19.87 17.25
CA LEU A 91 -34.76 19.98 17.92
C LEU A 91 -35.13 18.60 18.47
N PRO A 92 -35.48 18.48 19.76
CA PRO A 92 -36.10 17.26 20.25
C PRO A 92 -37.40 17.09 19.48
N ARG A 93 -37.52 15.98 18.77
CA ARG A 93 -38.81 15.50 18.28
C ARG A 93 -39.32 14.42 19.19
#